data_AF-A0A2M4A4C2-F1
#
_entry.id   AF-A0A2M4A4C2-F1
#
_cell.length_a   1.000
_cell.length_b   1.000
_cell.length_c   1.000
_cell.angle_alpha   90.00
_cell.angle_beta   90.00
_cell.angle_gamma   90.00
#
_symmetry.space_group_name_H-M   'P 1'
#
loop_
_entity.id
_entity.type
_entity.pdbx_description
1 polymer ?
#
loop_
_entity_poly.entity_id
_entity_poly.type
_entity_poly.pdbx_seq_one_letter_code
_entity_poly.pdbx_strand_id
1 'polypeptide(L)'
;MPDNTRPDVPKPGSSDEQQQQQQLGKEVKEKERADGQEGLWDLFEDFQQQIRVFLPGVNGQPPTPLSQATLQRVVKTSEDMALAHEIAVNADFKLKPPSEEASEDTLHSAVRRTMHTAYWNLVQDELNSDPPRFDMAMKILATVKKSFTVLLRGNNDRTLARLNEVLDEETIQQQAQFGTLDIRSITNYVIELMGKACAMNRDEEVALLKRQTDIVAILRGILETLANMKIDMANYIVHVTRQQVVRSSIAYEKEKFNELKQVCGDNFPLTLEWLLRHVPSQTGSSADHDNQQANNERDAPGQDAPGVNLAMKEIPLPMATAYMALLDSTTPLAIPELLKLDQDRLLQMRVEALRLSICATVLQLTVSVIPALANQPDKRQELTDKLIILFDDCNSKQSVLEQLEGMWAFVLKHVDEQQPLDTPLATALKYQIGQIASGESAVHRIIWNRLHTLLVGALIDGDNVPIPGCYQNLRPQLAALTAKLVRIAKHNYAVYGEYYAYLINRQSTA
;
A
#
# COMPACT_ATOMS: atom_id res chain seq x y z
N MET A 1 -71.11 3.03 -33.97
CA MET A 1 -71.36 1.94 -32.99
C MET A 1 -70.79 0.66 -33.56
N PRO A 2 -70.12 -0.23 -32.80
CA PRO A 2 -69.63 -0.16 -31.41
C PRO A 2 -68.09 -0.27 -31.33
N ASP A 3 -67.51 0.01 -30.16
CA ASP A 3 -66.13 -0.33 -29.79
C ASP A 3 -66.12 -0.86 -28.34
N ASN A 4 -65.09 -1.63 -28.02
CA ASN A 4 -64.72 -2.26 -26.75
C ASN A 4 -65.29 -3.64 -26.41
N THR A 5 -64.56 -4.66 -26.87
CA THR A 5 -64.19 -5.81 -26.01
C THR A 5 -62.75 -6.24 -26.27
N ARG A 6 -61.83 -5.90 -25.36
CA ARG A 6 -60.59 -6.66 -25.11
C ARG A 6 -60.02 -6.33 -23.72
N PRO A 7 -59.47 -7.32 -22.98
CA PRO A 7 -59.01 -7.17 -21.60
C PRO A 7 -57.58 -6.63 -21.50
N ASP A 8 -57.32 -5.92 -20.41
CA ASP A 8 -56.06 -5.26 -20.05
C ASP A 8 -54.84 -6.21 -20.03
N VAL A 9 -53.75 -5.73 -20.63
CA VAL A 9 -52.39 -6.29 -20.56
C VAL A 9 -51.68 -5.65 -19.35
N PRO A 10 -50.96 -6.40 -18.50
CA PRO A 10 -50.23 -5.81 -17.38
C PRO A 10 -48.96 -5.08 -17.87
N LYS A 11 -48.75 -3.85 -17.40
CA LYS A 11 -47.50 -3.10 -17.58
C LYS A 11 -46.33 -3.79 -16.85
N PRO A 12 -45.14 -3.95 -17.46
CA PRO A 12 -43.95 -4.35 -16.74
C PRO A 12 -43.22 -3.11 -16.19
N GLY A 13 -42.69 -3.22 -14.97
CA GLY A 13 -41.89 -2.19 -14.32
C GLY A 13 -42.41 -1.82 -12.93
N SER A 14 -42.36 -2.78 -12.00
CA SER A 14 -42.43 -2.44 -10.58
C SER A 14 -41.09 -1.85 -10.15
N SER A 15 -41.15 -0.80 -9.34
CA SER A 15 -40.01 -0.10 -8.72
C SER A 15 -39.09 -1.02 -7.91
N ASP A 16 -39.54 -2.24 -7.60
CA ASP A 16 -38.81 -3.24 -6.84
C ASP A 16 -37.70 -3.92 -7.66
N GLU A 17 -37.89 -4.16 -8.96
CA GLU A 17 -36.85 -4.77 -9.81
C GLU A 17 -35.66 -3.82 -10.05
N GLN A 18 -35.92 -2.50 -10.09
CA GLN A 18 -34.86 -1.49 -10.18
C GLN A 18 -34.11 -1.31 -8.86
N GLN A 19 -34.77 -1.47 -7.71
CA GLN A 19 -34.11 -1.46 -6.40
C GLN A 19 -33.28 -2.72 -6.17
N GLN A 20 -33.77 -3.88 -6.63
CA GLN A 20 -33.05 -5.14 -6.50
C GLN A 20 -31.83 -5.19 -7.45
N GLN A 21 -31.92 -4.64 -8.67
CA GLN A 21 -30.76 -4.47 -9.56
C GLN A 21 -29.74 -3.45 -9.03
N GLN A 22 -30.18 -2.40 -8.34
CA GLN A 22 -29.25 -1.47 -7.67
C GLN A 22 -28.58 -2.06 -6.44
N GLN A 23 -29.26 -2.93 -5.68
CA GLN A 23 -28.67 -3.66 -4.56
C GLN A 23 -27.68 -4.73 -5.03
N LEU A 24 -28.04 -5.52 -6.04
CA LEU A 24 -27.11 -6.48 -6.67
C LEU A 24 -25.91 -5.77 -7.31
N GLY A 25 -26.10 -4.61 -7.95
CA GLY A 25 -25.00 -3.82 -8.48
C GLY A 25 -24.09 -3.21 -7.42
N LYS A 26 -24.59 -2.97 -6.19
CA LYS A 26 -23.78 -2.54 -5.05
C LYS A 26 -23.04 -3.69 -4.39
N GLU A 27 -23.69 -4.84 -4.20
CA GLU A 27 -23.06 -6.04 -3.64
C GLU A 27 -21.96 -6.59 -4.57
N VAL A 28 -22.13 -6.51 -5.89
CA VAL A 28 -21.08 -6.89 -6.85
C VAL A 28 -19.89 -5.93 -6.79
N LYS A 29 -20.14 -4.61 -6.66
CA LYS A 29 -19.06 -3.61 -6.48
C LYS A 29 -18.30 -3.76 -5.16
N GLU A 30 -18.98 -4.12 -4.07
CA GLU A 30 -18.32 -4.38 -2.78
C GLU A 30 -17.50 -5.68 -2.81
N LYS A 31 -17.91 -6.66 -3.62
CA LYS A 31 -17.18 -7.93 -3.78
C LYS A 31 -15.96 -7.82 -4.69
N GLU A 32 -15.99 -6.98 -5.72
CA GLU A 32 -14.84 -6.69 -6.59
C GLU A 32 -13.74 -5.89 -5.89
N ARG A 33 -14.08 -5.11 -4.85
CA ARG A 33 -13.11 -4.37 -4.03
C ARG A 33 -12.25 -5.26 -3.14
N ALA A 34 -12.65 -6.51 -2.92
CA ALA A 34 -12.03 -7.39 -1.92
C ALA A 34 -10.84 -8.21 -2.46
N ASP A 35 -10.56 -8.20 -3.77
CA ASP A 35 -9.61 -9.16 -4.38
C ASP A 35 -8.52 -8.54 -5.28
N GLY A 36 -8.28 -7.24 -5.17
CA GLY A 36 -7.22 -6.56 -5.92
C GLY A 36 -6.16 -5.96 -5.01
N GLN A 37 -4.87 -6.16 -5.30
CA GLN A 37 -3.81 -5.35 -4.71
C GLN A 37 -4.07 -3.88 -5.04
N GLU A 38 -4.52 -3.12 -4.04
CA GLU A 38 -4.90 -1.71 -4.15
C GLU A 38 -3.73 -0.87 -4.66
N GLY A 39 -3.99 -0.14 -5.74
CA GLY A 39 -3.05 0.83 -6.27
C GLY A 39 -3.06 2.11 -5.44
N LEU A 40 -1.98 2.89 -5.50
CA LEU A 40 -1.93 4.27 -5.01
C LEU A 40 -3.15 5.09 -5.46
N TRP A 41 -3.67 4.82 -6.65
CA TRP A 41 -4.83 5.47 -7.23
C TRP A 41 -6.16 5.14 -6.55
N ASP A 42 -6.34 3.91 -6.03
CA ASP A 42 -7.56 3.52 -5.30
C ASP A 42 -7.58 4.14 -3.91
N LEU A 43 -6.42 4.20 -3.25
CA LEU A 43 -6.19 4.98 -2.03
C LEU A 43 -6.48 6.47 -2.26
N PHE A 44 -6.11 7.02 -3.43
CA PHE A 44 -6.44 8.40 -3.78
C PHE A 44 -7.94 8.61 -4.01
N GLU A 45 -8.63 7.71 -4.71
CA GLU A 45 -10.08 7.84 -4.89
C GLU A 45 -10.85 7.70 -3.57
N ASP A 46 -10.47 6.77 -2.70
CA ASP A 46 -11.08 6.63 -1.37
C ASP A 46 -10.75 7.80 -0.45
N PHE A 47 -9.53 8.32 -0.50
CA PHE A 47 -9.15 9.53 0.22
C PHE A 47 -9.92 10.76 -0.30
N GLN A 48 -10.11 10.89 -1.62
CA GLN A 48 -10.94 11.93 -2.24
C GLN A 48 -12.43 11.79 -1.89
N GLN A 49 -12.95 10.58 -1.75
CA GLN A 49 -14.34 10.34 -1.31
C GLN A 49 -14.51 10.63 0.18
N GLN A 50 -13.49 10.38 1.00
CA GLN A 50 -13.50 10.63 2.44
C GLN A 50 -13.20 12.09 2.81
N ILE A 51 -12.41 12.81 1.99
CA ILE A 51 -12.47 14.28 1.94
C ILE A 51 -13.82 14.61 1.30
N ARG A 52 -14.87 14.56 2.11
CA ARG A 52 -16.19 15.00 1.71
C ARG A 52 -16.03 16.34 0.96
N VAL A 53 -16.62 16.44 -0.22
CA VAL A 53 -16.75 17.66 -1.06
C VAL A 53 -17.31 18.86 -0.27
N PHE A 54 -17.71 18.62 0.98
CA PHE A 54 -18.16 19.56 1.97
C PHE A 54 -17.33 19.45 3.25
N LEU A 55 -16.95 20.60 3.81
CA LEU A 55 -16.43 20.68 5.18
C LEU A 55 -17.45 20.09 6.16
N PRO A 56 -17.05 19.24 7.12
CA PRO A 56 -17.96 18.85 8.19
C PRO A 56 -18.42 20.12 8.93
N GLY A 57 -19.73 20.26 9.10
CA GLY A 57 -20.33 21.39 9.77
C GLY A 57 -19.78 21.59 11.18
N VAL A 58 -19.17 22.74 11.44
CA VAL A 58 -18.74 23.12 12.79
C VAL A 58 -19.95 23.67 13.54
N ASN A 59 -20.19 23.21 14.77
CA ASN A 59 -21.20 23.75 15.70
C ASN A 59 -22.63 23.87 15.11
N GLY A 60 -23.11 22.83 14.43
CA GLY A 60 -24.49 22.78 13.91
C GLY A 60 -24.74 23.57 12.63
N GLN A 61 -23.69 24.06 11.95
CA GLN A 61 -23.82 24.62 10.60
C GLN A 61 -23.88 23.53 9.53
N PRO A 62 -24.62 23.74 8.41
CA PRO A 62 -24.66 22.80 7.31
C PRO A 62 -23.29 22.70 6.60
N PRO A 63 -23.00 21.56 5.94
CA PRO A 63 -21.76 21.37 5.20
C PRO A 63 -21.57 22.43 4.10
N THR A 64 -20.47 23.18 4.12
CA THR A 64 -20.18 24.19 3.10
C THR A 64 -19.39 23.56 1.96
N PRO A 65 -19.84 23.64 0.69
CA PRO A 65 -19.10 23.11 -0.45
C PRO A 65 -17.80 23.90 -0.65
N LEU A 66 -16.69 23.19 -0.84
CA LEU A 66 -15.41 23.80 -1.19
C LEU A 66 -15.47 24.38 -2.62
N SER A 67 -14.78 25.48 -2.87
CA SER A 67 -14.64 25.99 -4.25
C SER A 67 -13.86 24.98 -5.10
N GLN A 68 -14.13 24.91 -6.41
CA GLN A 68 -13.44 23.97 -7.31
C GLN A 68 -11.91 24.14 -7.28
N ALA A 69 -11.43 25.39 -7.19
CA ALA A 69 -10.00 25.68 -7.08
C ALA A 69 -9.41 25.22 -5.73
N THR A 70 -10.19 25.34 -4.65
CA THR A 70 -9.80 24.84 -3.32
C THR A 70 -9.76 23.32 -3.32
N LEU A 71 -10.74 22.64 -3.93
CA LEU A 71 -10.80 21.19 -4.04
C LEU A 71 -9.60 20.64 -4.82
N GLN A 72 -9.28 21.21 -5.99
CA GLN A 72 -8.11 20.81 -6.78
C GLN A 72 -6.79 20.99 -5.99
N ARG A 73 -6.68 22.05 -5.20
CA ARG A 73 -5.52 22.27 -4.33
C ARG A 73 -5.42 21.20 -3.26
N VAL A 74 -6.51 20.88 -2.57
CA VAL A 74 -6.54 19.84 -1.52
C VAL A 74 -6.15 18.49 -2.09
N VAL A 75 -6.73 18.11 -3.24
CA VAL A 75 -6.41 16.86 -3.93
C VAL A 75 -4.92 16.78 -4.25
N LYS A 76 -4.38 17.80 -4.93
CA LYS A 76 -2.96 17.80 -5.30
C LYS A 76 -2.04 17.76 -4.07
N THR A 77 -2.33 18.56 -3.05
CA THR A 77 -1.54 18.56 -1.81
C THR A 77 -1.58 17.20 -1.13
N SER A 78 -2.72 16.51 -1.14
CA SER A 78 -2.81 15.15 -0.60
C SER A 78 -2.07 14.10 -1.43
N GLU A 79 -2.08 14.24 -2.75
CA GLU A 79 -1.32 13.37 -3.67
C GLU A 79 0.17 13.48 -3.44
N ASP A 80 0.68 14.71 -3.39
CA ASP A 80 2.09 14.97 -3.15
C ASP A 80 2.53 14.49 -1.74
N MET A 81 1.66 14.67 -0.72
CA MET A 81 1.91 14.21 0.65
C MET A 81 1.94 12.67 0.75
N ALA A 82 0.95 11.99 0.16
CA ALA A 82 0.88 10.53 0.16
C ALA A 82 2.06 9.92 -0.60
N LEU A 83 2.47 10.50 -1.74
CA LEU A 83 3.65 10.04 -2.46
C LEU A 83 4.93 10.17 -1.64
N ALA A 84 5.12 11.31 -0.96
CA ALA A 84 6.28 11.53 -0.09
C ALA A 84 6.29 10.52 1.09
N HIS A 85 5.13 10.28 1.69
CA HIS A 85 4.93 9.29 2.74
C HIS A 85 5.26 7.87 2.27
N GLU A 86 4.77 7.47 1.10
CA GLU A 86 5.05 6.18 0.49
C GLU A 86 6.56 5.95 0.25
N ILE A 87 7.25 6.96 -0.26
CA ILE A 87 8.71 6.89 -0.46
C ILE A 87 9.45 6.81 0.89
N ALA A 88 8.94 7.44 1.95
CA ALA A 88 9.57 7.45 3.26
C ALA A 88 9.36 6.13 4.04
N VAL A 89 8.15 5.59 4.04
CA VAL A 89 7.75 4.45 4.88
C VAL A 89 7.96 3.10 4.16
N ASN A 90 7.68 3.02 2.86
CA ASN A 90 7.80 1.77 2.12
C ASN A 90 9.16 1.64 1.43
N ALA A 91 10.05 0.84 2.04
CA ALA A 91 11.40 0.59 1.53
C ALA A 91 11.39 -0.01 0.12
N ASP A 92 10.39 -0.83 -0.21
CA ASP A 92 10.27 -1.53 -1.49
C ASP A 92 9.44 -0.77 -2.52
N PHE A 93 9.06 0.49 -2.21
CA PHE A 93 8.27 1.31 -3.11
C PHE A 93 8.92 1.44 -4.49
N LYS A 94 8.16 1.03 -5.51
CA LYS A 94 8.50 1.15 -6.93
C LYS A 94 7.24 1.53 -7.70
N LEU A 95 7.40 2.46 -8.61
CA LEU A 95 6.41 2.75 -9.64
C LEU A 95 6.28 1.53 -10.53
N LYS A 96 5.07 0.99 -10.61
CA LYS A 96 4.71 -0.05 -11.56
C LYS A 96 4.13 0.62 -12.82
N PRO A 97 4.27 0.00 -13.99
CA PRO A 97 3.42 0.39 -15.12
C PRO A 97 1.95 0.31 -14.69
N PRO A 98 1.06 1.12 -15.27
CA PRO A 98 -0.37 0.90 -15.11
C PRO A 98 -0.62 -0.56 -15.49
N SER A 99 -0.97 -1.39 -14.52
CA SER A 99 -1.14 -2.81 -14.77
C SER A 99 -2.26 -2.99 -15.79
N GLU A 100 -1.98 -3.74 -16.85
CA GLU A 100 -3.03 -4.23 -17.76
C GLU A 100 -4.00 -5.17 -17.01
N GLU A 101 -3.65 -5.58 -15.78
CA GLU A 101 -4.41 -6.40 -14.84
C GLU A 101 -5.51 -5.64 -14.08
N ALA A 102 -5.75 -4.35 -14.36
CA ALA A 102 -7.00 -3.70 -13.97
C ALA A 102 -8.14 -4.33 -14.78
N SER A 103 -8.60 -5.49 -14.29
CA SER A 103 -9.62 -6.41 -14.82
C SER A 103 -9.88 -6.25 -16.33
N GLU A 104 -9.43 -7.25 -17.10
CA GLU A 104 -9.68 -7.33 -18.55
C GLU A 104 -11.18 -7.15 -18.92
N ASP A 105 -12.08 -7.30 -17.96
CA ASP A 105 -13.54 -7.16 -18.08
C ASP A 105 -14.13 -5.76 -17.79
N THR A 106 -13.34 -4.74 -17.43
CA THR A 106 -13.89 -3.39 -17.20
C THR A 106 -14.14 -2.65 -18.52
N LEU A 107 -15.27 -1.92 -18.62
CA LEU A 107 -15.59 -1.06 -19.79
C LEU A 107 -14.42 -0.13 -20.21
N HIS A 108 -13.69 0.39 -19.23
CA HIS A 108 -12.53 1.26 -19.44
C HIS A 108 -11.38 0.57 -20.19
N SER A 109 -11.07 -0.70 -19.86
CA SER A 109 -10.01 -1.46 -20.53
C SER A 109 -10.40 -1.77 -21.99
N ALA A 110 -11.68 -2.11 -22.23
CA ALA A 110 -12.22 -2.33 -23.57
C ALA A 110 -12.19 -1.05 -24.44
N VAL A 111 -12.58 0.11 -23.88
CA VAL A 111 -12.50 1.41 -24.57
C VAL A 111 -11.05 1.75 -24.90
N ARG A 112 -10.15 1.61 -23.93
CA ARG A 112 -8.72 1.87 -24.11
C ARG A 112 -8.13 0.98 -25.21
N ARG A 113 -8.39 -0.32 -25.18
CA ARG A 113 -7.92 -1.27 -26.20
C ARG A 113 -8.42 -0.87 -27.59
N THR A 114 -9.71 -0.58 -27.71
CA THR A 114 -10.33 -0.17 -28.98
C THR A 114 -9.69 1.11 -29.54
N MET A 115 -9.45 2.11 -28.69
CA MET A 115 -8.78 3.35 -29.10
C MET A 115 -7.32 3.11 -29.52
N HIS A 116 -6.57 2.33 -28.75
CA HIS A 116 -5.18 1.97 -29.09
C HIS A 116 -5.11 1.20 -30.41
N THR A 117 -6.01 0.24 -30.65
CA THR A 117 -6.10 -0.50 -31.91
C THR A 117 -6.47 0.42 -33.07
N ALA A 118 -7.47 1.30 -32.90
CA ALA A 118 -7.86 2.26 -33.92
C ALA A 118 -6.72 3.21 -34.29
N TYR A 119 -5.94 3.67 -33.30
CA TYR A 119 -4.77 4.52 -33.53
C TYR A 119 -3.73 3.83 -34.41
N TRP A 120 -3.37 2.58 -34.11
CA TRP A 120 -2.37 1.85 -34.90
C TRP A 120 -2.87 1.43 -36.28
N ASN A 121 -4.17 1.14 -36.43
CA ASN A 121 -4.78 0.91 -37.73
C ASN A 121 -4.65 2.17 -38.62
N LEU A 122 -4.90 3.37 -38.07
CA LEU A 122 -4.71 4.62 -38.79
C LEU A 122 -3.25 4.85 -39.21
N VAL A 123 -2.27 4.53 -38.35
CA VAL A 123 -0.84 4.59 -38.70
C VAL A 123 -0.54 3.65 -39.87
N GLN A 124 -1.08 2.44 -39.82
CA GLN A 124 -0.90 1.44 -40.88
C GLN A 124 -1.55 1.89 -42.20
N ASP A 125 -2.75 2.46 -42.15
CA ASP A 125 -3.46 2.97 -43.33
C ASP A 125 -2.72 4.15 -43.97
N GLU A 126 -2.16 5.07 -43.17
CA GLU A 126 -1.35 6.19 -43.68
C GLU A 126 -0.09 5.72 -44.40
N LEU A 127 0.62 4.75 -43.82
CA LEU A 127 1.86 4.21 -44.39
C LEU A 127 1.60 3.35 -45.64
N ASN A 128 0.43 2.73 -45.76
CA ASN A 128 0.03 1.92 -46.91
C ASN A 128 -0.68 2.72 -48.02
N SER A 129 -0.98 4.00 -47.80
CA SER A 129 -1.58 4.88 -48.81
C SER A 129 -0.63 5.11 -49.99
N ASP A 130 -1.16 5.43 -51.17
CA ASP A 130 -0.38 5.78 -52.36
C ASP A 130 -0.69 7.22 -52.83
N PRO A 131 0.23 8.19 -52.68
CA PRO A 131 1.56 8.07 -52.05
C PRO A 131 1.47 7.94 -50.51
N PRO A 132 2.49 7.35 -49.86
CA PRO A 132 2.49 7.14 -48.41
C PRO A 132 2.49 8.46 -47.67
N ARG A 133 1.68 8.55 -46.62
CA ARG A 133 1.62 9.71 -45.73
C ARG A 133 2.32 9.40 -44.42
N PHE A 134 2.97 10.41 -43.84
CA PHE A 134 3.81 10.24 -42.65
C PHE A 134 3.36 11.10 -41.45
N ASP A 135 2.19 11.73 -41.51
CA ASP A 135 1.72 12.67 -40.50
C ASP A 135 1.70 12.05 -39.10
N MET A 136 1.18 10.83 -38.95
CA MET A 136 1.16 10.16 -37.65
C MET A 136 2.54 9.66 -37.23
N ALA A 137 3.33 9.11 -38.16
CA ALA A 137 4.70 8.67 -37.89
C ALA A 137 5.58 9.83 -37.39
N MET A 138 5.42 11.03 -37.96
CA MET A 138 6.11 12.25 -37.50
C MET A 138 5.73 12.62 -36.06
N LYS A 139 4.45 12.54 -35.69
CA LYS A 139 3.99 12.78 -34.31
C LYS A 139 4.58 11.76 -33.34
N ILE A 140 4.70 10.50 -33.76
CA ILE A 140 5.36 9.45 -32.96
C ILE A 140 6.83 9.79 -32.76
N LEU A 141 7.56 10.14 -33.83
CA LEU A 141 8.97 10.53 -33.77
C LEU A 141 9.20 11.76 -32.89
N ALA A 142 8.33 12.76 -32.95
CA ALA A 142 8.37 13.92 -32.06
C ALA A 142 8.14 13.52 -30.58
N THR A 143 7.28 12.53 -30.33
CA THR A 143 7.05 11.98 -28.98
C THR A 143 8.27 11.19 -28.48
N VAL A 144 8.94 10.44 -29.37
CA VAL A 144 10.20 9.75 -29.10
C VAL A 144 11.27 10.76 -28.71
N LYS A 145 11.46 11.82 -29.50
CA LYS A 145 12.40 12.92 -29.22
C LYS A 145 12.17 13.50 -27.82
N LYS A 146 10.94 13.91 -27.52
CA LYS A 146 10.55 14.47 -26.20
C LYS A 146 10.85 13.49 -25.06
N SER A 147 10.58 12.20 -25.26
CA SER A 147 10.81 11.17 -24.25
C SER A 147 12.30 11.01 -23.93
N PHE A 148 13.16 10.97 -24.95
CA PHE A 148 14.60 10.94 -24.75
C PHE A 148 15.18 12.23 -24.20
N THR A 149 14.63 13.39 -24.54
CA THR A 149 15.04 14.66 -23.92
C THR A 149 14.87 14.60 -22.41
N VAL A 150 13.80 13.98 -21.92
CA VAL A 150 13.58 13.76 -20.47
C VAL A 150 14.55 12.72 -19.92
N LEU A 151 14.72 11.57 -20.59
CA LEU A 151 15.56 10.46 -20.12
C LEU A 151 17.07 10.79 -20.09
N LEU A 152 17.55 11.60 -21.03
CA LEU A 152 18.98 11.90 -21.20
C LEU A 152 19.41 13.22 -20.55
N ARG A 153 18.46 14.01 -20.02
CA ARG A 153 18.72 15.33 -19.45
C ARG A 153 19.76 15.25 -18.34
N GLY A 154 20.85 16.02 -18.47
CA GLY A 154 21.90 16.11 -17.45
C GLY A 154 22.86 14.91 -17.39
N ASN A 155 22.65 13.87 -18.20
CA ASN A 155 23.52 12.69 -18.25
C ASN A 155 24.40 12.68 -19.51
N ASN A 156 23.81 12.89 -20.70
CA ASN A 156 24.48 12.68 -21.99
C ASN A 156 24.13 13.76 -23.04
N ASP A 157 24.53 15.01 -22.79
CA ASP A 157 24.19 16.16 -23.64
C ASP A 157 24.68 16.02 -25.09
N ARG A 158 25.84 15.38 -25.31
CA ARG A 158 26.35 15.10 -26.67
C ARG A 158 25.42 14.17 -27.46
N THR A 159 24.88 13.16 -26.79
CA THR A 159 23.95 12.20 -27.40
C THR A 159 22.59 12.84 -27.65
N LEU A 160 22.16 13.72 -26.75
CA LEU A 160 20.93 14.51 -26.89
C LEU A 160 21.03 15.49 -28.07
N ALA A 161 22.16 16.17 -28.25
CA ALA A 161 22.40 17.04 -29.40
C ALA A 161 22.29 16.28 -30.73
N ARG A 162 22.97 15.13 -30.83
CA ARG A 162 22.88 14.26 -32.02
C ARG A 162 21.46 13.74 -32.26
N LEU A 163 20.74 13.38 -31.20
CA LEU A 163 19.34 12.98 -31.31
C LEU A 163 18.45 14.10 -31.86
N ASN A 164 18.67 15.34 -31.41
CA ASN A 164 17.91 16.49 -31.88
C ASN A 164 18.16 16.79 -33.37
N GLU A 165 19.37 16.55 -33.87
CA GLU A 165 19.70 16.64 -35.29
C GLU A 165 19.02 15.55 -36.12
N VAL A 166 19.04 14.30 -35.65
CA VAL A 166 18.43 13.16 -36.38
C VAL A 166 16.90 13.22 -36.36
N LEU A 167 16.30 13.64 -35.25
CA LEU A 167 14.86 13.80 -35.08
C LEU A 167 14.43 15.26 -35.24
N ASP A 168 15.02 15.98 -36.19
CA ASP A 168 14.61 17.35 -36.49
C ASP A 168 13.27 17.39 -37.27
N GLU A 169 12.31 18.16 -36.77
CA GLU A 169 10.93 18.15 -37.29
C GLU A 169 10.86 18.78 -38.70
N GLU A 170 11.61 19.86 -38.92
CA GLU A 170 11.67 20.54 -40.22
C GLU A 170 12.34 19.66 -41.27
N THR A 171 13.46 19.04 -40.91
CA THR A 171 14.21 18.14 -41.80
C THR A 171 13.38 16.91 -42.19
N ILE A 172 12.70 16.27 -41.23
CA ILE A 172 11.83 15.12 -41.49
C ILE A 172 10.65 15.53 -42.38
N GLN A 173 10.06 16.71 -42.14
CA GLN A 173 8.94 17.20 -42.95
C GLN A 173 9.37 17.42 -44.41
N GLN A 174 10.55 18.02 -44.63
CA GLN A 174 11.11 18.21 -45.97
C GLN A 174 11.36 16.87 -46.66
N GLN A 175 11.99 15.92 -45.98
CA GLN A 175 12.24 14.57 -46.53
C GLN A 175 10.95 13.84 -46.89
N ALA A 176 9.89 14.00 -46.09
CA ALA A 176 8.57 13.44 -46.40
C ALA A 176 7.96 14.06 -47.66
N GLN A 177 8.03 15.38 -47.82
CA GLN A 177 7.49 16.10 -48.99
C GLN A 177 8.19 15.71 -50.30
N PHE A 178 9.49 15.48 -50.25
CA PHE A 178 10.28 15.05 -51.41
C PHE A 178 10.32 13.53 -51.62
N GLY A 179 9.63 12.75 -50.77
CA GLY A 179 9.57 11.28 -50.88
C GLY A 179 10.90 10.57 -50.58
N THR A 180 11.82 11.22 -49.84
CA THR A 180 13.15 10.69 -49.51
C THR A 180 13.28 10.23 -48.05
N LEU A 181 12.20 10.28 -47.27
CA LEU A 181 12.20 9.90 -45.85
C LEU A 181 12.47 8.40 -45.66
N ASP A 182 13.56 8.08 -44.97
CA ASP A 182 13.88 6.72 -44.54
C ASP A 182 13.58 6.54 -43.04
N ILE A 183 12.36 6.08 -42.74
CA ILE A 183 11.92 5.78 -41.38
C ILE A 183 12.80 4.69 -40.76
N ARG A 184 13.28 3.72 -41.53
CA ARG A 184 14.05 2.58 -41.01
C ARG A 184 15.39 3.04 -40.43
N SER A 185 16.09 3.94 -41.13
CA SER A 185 17.33 4.53 -40.63
C SER A 185 17.12 5.27 -39.30
N ILE A 186 16.06 6.07 -39.22
CA ILE A 186 15.70 6.81 -38.00
C ILE A 186 15.38 5.85 -36.86
N THR A 187 14.53 4.85 -37.10
CA THR A 187 14.15 3.88 -36.06
C THR A 187 15.34 3.02 -35.61
N ASN A 188 16.25 2.65 -36.51
CA ASN A 188 17.45 1.90 -36.16
C ASN A 188 18.37 2.73 -35.25
N TYR A 189 18.57 4.00 -35.56
CA TYR A 189 19.33 4.91 -34.70
C TYR A 189 18.68 5.04 -33.31
N VAL A 190 17.35 5.17 -33.25
CA VAL A 190 16.60 5.21 -31.99
C VAL A 190 16.79 3.91 -31.19
N ILE A 191 16.65 2.74 -31.82
CA ILE A 191 16.80 1.45 -31.15
C ILE A 191 18.24 1.24 -30.65
N GLU A 192 19.26 1.68 -31.40
CA GLU A 192 20.65 1.69 -30.93
C GLU A 192 20.84 2.59 -29.71
N LEU A 193 20.19 3.76 -29.71
CA LEU A 193 20.22 4.67 -28.58
C LEU A 193 19.51 4.07 -27.35
N MET A 194 18.37 3.40 -27.55
CA MET A 194 17.68 2.65 -26.49
C MET A 194 18.61 1.63 -25.88
N GLY A 195 19.29 0.81 -26.68
CA GLY A 195 20.24 -0.19 -26.17
C GLY A 195 21.43 0.38 -25.40
N LYS A 196 21.76 1.66 -25.56
CA LYS A 196 22.81 2.34 -24.76
C LYS A 196 22.28 3.00 -23.49
N ALA A 197 20.98 3.29 -23.43
CA ALA A 197 20.33 4.03 -22.36
C ALA A 197 19.45 3.17 -21.44
N CYS A 198 19.10 1.95 -21.86
CA CYS A 198 18.27 1.02 -21.11
C CYS A 198 19.03 0.37 -19.93
N ALA A 199 18.26 -0.14 -18.97
CA ALA A 199 18.75 -1.06 -17.96
C ALA A 199 18.90 -2.48 -18.54
N MET A 200 19.78 -3.29 -17.95
CA MET A 200 20.13 -4.64 -18.45
C MET A 200 18.92 -5.57 -18.65
N ASN A 201 17.87 -5.42 -17.83
CA ASN A 201 16.65 -6.20 -17.92
C ASN A 201 15.81 -5.90 -19.18
N ARG A 202 16.12 -4.84 -19.94
CA ARG A 202 15.43 -4.46 -21.18
C ARG A 202 16.20 -4.79 -22.46
N ASP A 203 17.40 -5.37 -22.33
CA ASP A 203 18.24 -5.71 -23.49
C ASP A 203 17.55 -6.72 -24.43
N GLU A 204 16.73 -7.62 -23.89
CA GLU A 204 15.93 -8.56 -24.67
C GLU A 204 14.85 -7.86 -25.51
N GLU A 205 14.11 -6.93 -24.92
CA GLU A 205 13.10 -6.12 -25.65
C GLU A 205 13.74 -5.33 -26.79
N VAL A 206 14.88 -4.69 -26.52
CA VAL A 206 15.64 -3.95 -27.55
C VAL A 206 16.15 -4.90 -28.64
N ALA A 207 16.59 -6.11 -28.29
CA ALA A 207 17.03 -7.11 -29.25
C ALA A 207 15.88 -7.61 -30.14
N LEU A 208 14.67 -7.76 -29.59
CA LEU A 208 13.46 -8.08 -30.36
C LEU A 208 13.11 -6.95 -31.34
N LEU A 209 13.19 -5.69 -30.90
CA LEU A 209 12.95 -4.54 -31.77
C LEU A 209 13.95 -4.46 -32.94
N LYS A 210 15.23 -4.78 -32.70
CA LYS A 210 16.26 -4.83 -33.77
C LYS A 210 15.95 -5.87 -34.85
N ARG A 211 15.24 -6.95 -34.51
CA ARG A 211 14.91 -8.04 -35.44
C ARG A 211 13.60 -7.79 -36.19
N GLN A 212 12.79 -6.83 -35.75
CA GLN A 212 11.49 -6.55 -36.34
C GLN A 212 11.64 -5.92 -37.73
N THR A 213 10.75 -6.30 -38.65
CA THR A 213 10.74 -5.80 -40.04
C THR A 213 9.58 -4.86 -40.31
N ASP A 214 8.43 -5.05 -39.66
CA ASP A 214 7.29 -4.15 -39.80
C ASP A 214 7.53 -2.80 -39.13
N ILE A 215 7.35 -1.71 -39.89
CA ILE A 215 7.56 -0.33 -39.44
C ILE A 215 6.56 0.04 -38.34
N VAL A 216 5.30 -0.39 -38.46
CA VAL A 216 4.26 -0.08 -37.46
C VAL A 216 4.60 -0.77 -36.14
N ALA A 217 4.93 -2.06 -36.19
CA ALA A 217 5.39 -2.80 -35.02
C ALA A 217 6.66 -2.20 -34.39
N ILE A 218 7.62 -1.72 -35.18
CA ILE A 218 8.82 -1.03 -34.67
C ILE A 218 8.43 0.26 -33.92
N LEU A 219 7.62 1.14 -34.54
CA LEU A 219 7.20 2.40 -33.93
C LEU A 219 6.42 2.17 -32.63
N ARG A 220 5.55 1.16 -32.63
CA ARG A 220 4.79 0.74 -31.45
C ARG A 220 5.71 0.25 -30.33
N GLY A 221 6.59 -0.69 -30.64
CA GLY A 221 7.49 -1.24 -29.64
C GLY A 221 8.48 -0.22 -29.09
N ILE A 222 8.94 0.74 -29.91
CA ILE A 222 9.75 1.88 -29.43
C ILE A 222 8.99 2.68 -28.37
N LEU A 223 7.70 3.01 -28.59
CA LEU A 223 6.91 3.76 -27.61
C LEU A 223 6.66 2.97 -26.33
N GLU A 224 6.33 1.69 -26.44
CA GLU A 224 6.10 0.80 -25.30
C GLU A 224 7.37 0.65 -24.44
N THR A 225 8.51 0.35 -25.07
CA THR A 225 9.78 0.27 -24.34
C THR A 225 10.21 1.62 -23.78
N LEU A 226 9.97 2.75 -24.47
CA LEU A 226 10.23 4.08 -23.90
C LEU A 226 9.35 4.41 -22.69
N ALA A 227 8.10 3.95 -22.66
CA ALA A 227 7.24 4.08 -21.49
C ALA A 227 7.82 3.30 -20.30
N ASN A 228 8.29 2.08 -20.54
CA ASN A 228 9.00 1.26 -19.53
C ASN A 228 10.28 1.95 -19.04
N MET A 229 11.11 2.48 -19.96
CA MET A 229 12.33 3.21 -19.61
C MET A 229 12.07 4.44 -18.71
N LYS A 230 10.94 5.14 -18.90
CA LYS A 230 10.55 6.25 -18.02
C LYS A 230 10.26 5.78 -16.60
N ILE A 231 9.60 4.63 -16.46
CA ILE A 231 9.33 4.02 -15.16
C ILE A 231 10.65 3.57 -14.51
N ASP A 232 11.54 2.94 -15.29
CA ASP A 232 12.86 2.51 -14.83
C ASP A 232 13.69 3.72 -14.33
N MET A 233 13.69 4.83 -15.07
CA MET A 233 14.35 6.07 -14.66
C MET A 233 13.72 6.68 -13.41
N ALA A 234 12.38 6.73 -13.33
CA ALA A 234 11.69 7.26 -12.16
C ALA A 234 11.99 6.40 -10.91
N ASN A 235 11.99 5.08 -11.04
CA ASN A 235 12.38 4.16 -9.97
C ASN A 235 13.84 4.32 -9.56
N TYR A 236 14.76 4.56 -10.51
CA TYR A 236 16.15 4.87 -10.21
C TYR A 236 16.28 6.18 -9.44
N ILE A 237 15.58 7.24 -9.86
CA ILE A 237 15.58 8.54 -9.16
C ILE A 237 15.03 8.36 -7.74
N VAL A 238 13.90 7.67 -7.56
CA VAL A 238 13.34 7.34 -6.25
C VAL A 238 14.38 6.62 -5.39
N HIS A 239 15.05 5.60 -5.94
CA HIS A 239 16.08 4.85 -5.22
C HIS A 239 17.25 5.73 -4.75
N VAL A 240 17.80 6.57 -5.63
CA VAL A 240 18.93 7.47 -5.32
C VAL A 240 18.54 8.57 -4.33
N THR A 241 17.33 9.11 -4.47
CA THR A 241 16.86 10.26 -3.66
C THR A 241 16.19 9.84 -2.35
N ARG A 242 15.84 8.56 -2.17
CA ARG A 242 15.09 8.05 -1.00
C ARG A 242 15.67 8.53 0.33
N GLN A 243 16.98 8.46 0.49
CA GLN A 243 17.65 8.88 1.74
C GLN A 243 17.42 10.37 2.05
N GLN A 244 17.40 11.23 1.03
CA GLN A 244 17.09 12.65 1.19
C GLN A 244 15.61 12.84 1.51
N VAL A 245 14.72 12.13 0.81
CA VAL A 245 13.26 12.18 1.04
C VAL A 245 12.94 11.76 2.48
N VAL A 246 13.51 10.67 2.98
CA VAL A 246 13.31 10.21 4.36
C VAL A 246 13.70 11.29 5.36
N ARG A 247 14.84 11.99 5.15
CA ARG A 247 15.31 13.07 6.06
C ARG A 247 14.37 14.27 6.12
N SER A 248 13.74 14.64 5.00
CA SER A 248 12.85 15.81 4.93
C SER A 248 11.36 15.47 5.05
N SER A 249 10.99 14.19 4.97
CA SER A 249 9.60 13.70 4.91
C SER A 249 8.75 14.21 6.08
N ILE A 250 9.27 14.11 7.31
CA ILE A 250 8.56 14.55 8.52
C ILE A 250 8.23 16.04 8.46
N ALA A 251 9.20 16.88 8.08
CA ALA A 251 8.98 18.32 7.98
C ALA A 251 7.98 18.67 6.87
N TYR A 252 8.12 17.99 5.73
CA TYR A 252 7.23 18.15 4.58
C TYR A 252 5.78 17.73 4.90
N GLU A 253 5.57 16.56 5.51
CA GLU A 253 4.25 16.09 5.92
C GLU A 253 3.62 16.99 6.98
N LYS A 254 4.40 17.53 7.94
CA LYS A 254 3.91 18.53 8.90
C LYS A 254 3.43 19.80 8.20
N GLU A 255 4.19 20.31 7.24
CA GLU A 255 3.81 21.50 6.46
C GLU A 255 2.52 21.23 5.66
N LYS A 256 2.44 20.10 4.94
CA LYS A 256 1.25 19.73 4.17
C LYS A 256 0.03 19.45 5.03
N PHE A 257 0.21 18.82 6.18
CA PHE A 257 -0.86 18.64 7.16
C PHE A 257 -1.41 19.99 7.65
N ASN A 258 -0.54 20.96 7.94
CA ASN A 258 -0.97 22.30 8.34
C ASN A 258 -1.71 23.05 7.22
N GLU A 259 -1.26 22.93 5.97
CA GLU A 259 -1.99 23.45 4.79
C GLU A 259 -3.39 22.83 4.70
N LEU A 260 -3.49 21.50 4.79
CA LEU A 260 -4.75 20.77 4.74
C LEU A 260 -5.67 21.15 5.89
N LYS A 261 -5.14 21.32 7.11
CA LYS A 261 -5.89 21.74 8.29
C LYS A 261 -6.49 23.15 8.12
N GLN A 262 -5.76 24.09 7.52
CA GLN A 262 -6.28 25.43 7.25
C GLN A 262 -7.45 25.42 6.26
N VAL A 263 -7.44 24.49 5.30
CA VAL A 263 -8.46 24.41 4.26
C VAL A 263 -9.65 23.56 4.69
N CYS A 264 -9.41 22.41 5.33
CA CYS A 264 -10.40 21.38 5.66
C CYS A 264 -10.96 21.51 7.10
N GLY A 265 -10.39 22.39 7.92
CA GLY A 265 -10.77 22.56 9.31
C GLY A 265 -10.05 21.60 10.26
N ASP A 266 -10.17 21.87 11.56
CA ASP A 266 -9.50 21.14 12.64
C ASP A 266 -10.44 20.13 13.31
N ASN A 267 -10.86 19.10 12.56
CA ASN A 267 -11.82 18.11 13.04
C ASN A 267 -11.44 16.67 12.62
N PHE A 268 -10.91 15.89 13.57
CA PHE A 268 -10.52 14.49 13.38
C PHE A 268 -11.13 13.63 14.50
N PRO A 269 -12.44 13.30 14.40
CA PRO A 269 -13.17 12.64 15.48
C PRO A 269 -12.68 11.21 15.76
N LEU A 270 -12.32 10.41 14.74
CA LEU A 270 -11.85 9.03 14.96
C LEU A 270 -10.48 9.03 15.63
N THR A 271 -9.60 9.94 15.22
CA THR A 271 -8.30 10.15 15.85
C THR A 271 -8.45 10.55 17.31
N LEU A 272 -9.37 11.47 17.61
CA LEU A 272 -9.63 11.89 18.98
C LEU A 272 -10.19 10.74 19.84
N GLU A 273 -11.19 10.00 19.34
CA GLU A 273 -11.77 8.85 20.03
C GLU A 273 -10.71 7.77 20.33
N TRP A 274 -9.86 7.48 19.33
CA TRP A 274 -8.75 6.56 19.48
C TRP A 274 -7.74 7.01 20.55
N LEU A 275 -7.36 8.29 20.55
CA LEU A 275 -6.45 8.83 21.57
C LEU A 275 -7.04 8.76 22.97
N LEU A 276 -8.31 9.18 23.15
CA LEU A 276 -8.97 9.21 24.46
C LEU A 276 -9.18 7.82 25.07
N ARG A 277 -9.30 6.77 24.24
CA ARG A 277 -9.42 5.39 24.71
C ARG A 277 -8.15 4.89 25.42
N HIS A 278 -6.99 5.42 25.07
CA HIS A 278 -5.69 4.89 25.49
C HIS A 278 -4.81 5.88 26.25
N VAL A 279 -5.11 7.18 26.19
CA VAL A 279 -4.45 8.20 27.01
C VAL A 279 -5.35 8.51 28.20
N PRO A 280 -4.92 8.21 29.45
CA PRO A 280 -5.72 8.53 30.63
C PRO A 280 -5.93 10.05 30.73
N SER A 281 -7.19 10.47 30.87
CA SER A 281 -7.50 11.82 31.35
C SER A 281 -6.81 12.01 32.70
N GLN A 282 -6.09 13.12 32.89
CA GLN A 282 -5.56 13.49 34.21
C GLN A 282 -6.70 13.95 35.14
N THR A 283 -7.66 13.08 35.42
CA THR A 283 -8.73 13.30 36.38
C THR A 283 -8.70 12.17 37.40
N GLY A 284 -7.89 12.35 38.47
CA GLY A 284 -8.04 11.56 39.69
C GLY A 284 -6.78 10.94 40.29
N SER A 285 -5.62 11.61 40.29
CA SER A 285 -4.51 11.21 41.17
C SER A 285 -3.90 12.44 41.85
N SER A 286 -4.73 13.08 42.67
CA SER A 286 -4.27 13.97 43.73
C SER A 286 -4.37 13.19 45.05
N ALA A 287 -3.27 12.59 45.49
CA ALA A 287 -2.88 12.44 46.90
C ALA A 287 -1.62 11.57 46.99
N ASP A 288 -0.60 12.13 47.64
CA ASP A 288 0.53 11.47 48.30
C ASP A 288 1.63 10.84 47.42
N HIS A 289 2.62 11.65 47.05
CA HIS A 289 3.91 11.54 47.72
C HIS A 289 4.75 12.81 47.55
N ASP A 290 4.98 13.46 48.69
CA ASP A 290 5.89 14.57 48.90
C ASP A 290 7.35 14.22 48.54
N ASN A 291 7.94 15.10 47.72
CA ASN A 291 9.17 15.82 48.03
C ASN A 291 10.50 15.06 48.12
N GLN A 292 11.26 15.02 47.01
CA GLN A 292 12.70 15.36 47.09
C GLN A 292 13.32 15.83 45.76
N GLN A 293 13.61 17.14 45.76
CA GLN A 293 14.79 17.81 45.23
C GLN A 293 14.98 17.98 43.71
N ALA A 294 14.58 19.17 43.30
CA ALA A 294 15.27 19.98 42.31
C ALA A 294 16.77 20.14 42.65
N ASN A 295 17.64 19.96 41.65
CA ASN A 295 18.69 20.93 41.33
C ASN A 295 19.46 20.56 40.04
N ASN A 296 19.53 21.55 39.14
CA ASN A 296 20.60 21.90 38.19
C ASN A 296 20.28 21.81 36.69
N GLU A 297 19.56 22.83 36.22
CA GLU A 297 19.90 23.63 35.03
C GLU A 297 21.14 24.51 35.37
N ARG A 298 22.17 24.84 34.55
CA ARG A 298 22.48 24.88 33.10
C ARG A 298 24.02 24.87 32.94
N ASP A 299 24.53 24.49 31.75
CA ASP A 299 25.43 25.33 30.93
C ASP A 299 25.76 24.66 29.58
N ALA A 300 25.65 25.44 28.48
CA ALA A 300 25.97 25.09 27.09
C ALA A 300 27.33 25.71 26.68
N PRO A 301 27.80 25.75 25.41
CA PRO A 301 27.57 24.95 24.18
C PRO A 301 28.89 24.43 23.52
N GLY A 302 28.84 23.52 22.52
CA GLY A 302 30.01 23.30 21.63
C GLY A 302 30.06 22.02 20.77
N GLN A 303 29.89 22.21 19.46
CA GLN A 303 30.55 21.55 18.31
C GLN A 303 30.20 20.10 17.90
N ASP A 304 29.42 20.02 16.82
CA ASP A 304 29.64 19.30 15.56
C ASP A 304 30.23 17.86 15.59
N ALA A 305 29.33 16.89 15.44
CA ALA A 305 29.60 15.65 14.71
C ALA A 305 28.34 15.24 13.91
N PRO A 306 28.38 15.10 12.57
CA PRO A 306 27.26 14.63 11.78
C PRO A 306 27.25 13.09 11.82
N GLY A 307 26.75 12.55 12.93
CA GLY A 307 26.53 11.12 13.14
C GLY A 307 25.04 10.82 13.20
N VAL A 308 24.60 9.92 12.32
CA VAL A 308 23.25 9.40 12.15
C VAL A 308 22.57 9.10 13.50
N ASN A 309 21.62 9.94 13.90
CA ASN A 309 20.45 9.60 14.71
C ASN A 309 19.45 10.74 14.53
N LEU A 310 18.41 10.52 13.71
CA LEU A 310 17.16 11.26 13.90
C LEU A 310 16.81 11.03 15.37
N ALA A 311 16.88 12.06 16.21
CA ALA A 311 16.38 11.99 17.58
C ALA A 311 14.87 11.77 17.50
N MET A 312 14.48 10.52 17.29
CA MET A 312 13.10 10.05 17.34
C MET A 312 12.64 10.29 18.76
N LYS A 313 11.72 11.24 18.94
CA LYS A 313 10.99 11.44 20.18
C LYS A 313 10.49 10.08 20.65
N GLU A 314 10.94 9.64 21.82
CA GLU A 314 10.50 8.36 22.41
C GLU A 314 8.97 8.34 22.44
N ILE A 315 8.38 7.24 21.95
CA ILE A 315 6.92 7.08 21.94
C ILE A 315 6.51 6.82 23.40
N PRO A 316 5.67 7.68 24.01
CA PRO A 316 5.20 7.44 25.37
C PRO A 316 4.39 6.15 25.47
N LEU A 317 4.45 5.46 26.60
CA LEU A 317 3.73 4.20 26.84
C LEU A 317 2.21 4.24 26.47
N PRO A 318 1.44 5.30 26.79
CA PRO A 318 0.03 5.39 26.37
C PRO A 318 -0.13 5.37 24.85
N MET A 319 0.77 6.03 24.13
CA MET A 319 0.75 6.08 22.67
C MET A 319 1.20 4.75 22.05
N ALA A 320 2.22 4.11 22.62
CA ALA A 320 2.65 2.77 22.20
C ALA A 320 1.51 1.74 22.34
N THR A 321 0.74 1.84 23.43
CA THR A 321 -0.46 1.01 23.67
C THR A 321 -1.56 1.33 22.66
N ALA A 322 -1.77 2.61 22.33
CA ALA A 322 -2.76 3.04 21.33
C ALA A 322 -2.45 2.48 19.94
N TYR A 323 -1.19 2.50 19.50
CA TYR A 323 -0.79 1.89 18.23
C TYR A 323 -0.97 0.37 18.23
N MET A 324 -0.64 -0.30 19.33
CA MET A 324 -0.83 -1.74 19.46
C MET A 324 -2.31 -2.14 19.39
N ALA A 325 -3.21 -1.31 19.93
CA ALA A 325 -4.65 -1.56 19.88
C ALA A 325 -5.24 -1.58 18.46
N LEU A 326 -4.56 -0.97 17.47
CA LEU A 326 -4.96 -1.02 16.07
C LEU A 326 -4.80 -2.42 15.46
N LEU A 327 -3.87 -3.22 15.99
CA LEU A 327 -3.66 -4.60 15.57
C LEU A 327 -4.60 -5.59 16.29
N ASP A 328 -5.39 -5.13 17.27
CA ASP A 328 -6.28 -6.00 18.02
C ASP A 328 -7.55 -6.33 17.21
N SER A 329 -7.82 -7.62 17.06
CA SER A 329 -9.02 -8.18 16.47
C SER A 329 -10.33 -7.73 17.13
N THR A 330 -10.28 -7.31 18.40
CA THR A 330 -11.44 -6.95 19.22
C THR A 330 -11.83 -5.47 19.12
N THR A 331 -10.93 -4.60 18.65
CA THR A 331 -11.21 -3.18 18.44
C THR A 331 -11.99 -3.01 17.13
N PRO A 332 -13.09 -2.22 17.11
CA PRO A 332 -13.80 -1.90 15.87
C PRO A 332 -12.85 -1.29 14.85
N LEU A 333 -13.05 -1.63 13.57
CA LEU A 333 -12.16 -1.33 12.43
C LEU A 333 -12.07 0.16 12.06
N ALA A 334 -12.34 1.07 12.99
CA ALA A 334 -12.24 2.51 12.76
C ALA A 334 -10.77 2.94 12.82
N ILE A 335 -10.12 2.96 11.66
CA ILE A 335 -8.75 3.47 11.53
C ILE A 335 -8.77 5.00 11.72
N PRO A 336 -7.91 5.57 12.60
CA PRO A 336 -7.79 7.01 12.78
C PRO A 336 -7.50 7.72 11.45
N GLU A 337 -8.06 8.93 11.25
CA GLU A 337 -7.93 9.65 9.99
C GLU A 337 -6.47 9.94 9.62
N LEU A 338 -5.62 10.19 10.63
CA LEU A 338 -4.19 10.48 10.44
C LEU A 338 -3.34 9.23 10.19
N LEU A 339 -3.94 8.05 10.16
CA LEU A 339 -3.30 6.77 9.83
C LEU A 339 -3.87 6.13 8.55
N LYS A 340 -4.74 6.84 7.83
CA LYS A 340 -5.39 6.32 6.62
C LYS A 340 -4.43 5.90 5.51
N LEU A 341 -3.31 6.60 5.34
CA LEU A 341 -2.28 6.23 4.36
C LEU A 341 -1.67 4.85 4.64
N ASP A 342 -1.69 4.41 5.90
CA ASP A 342 -1.18 3.11 6.33
C ASP A 342 -2.31 2.10 6.63
N GLN A 343 -3.56 2.38 6.25
CA GLN A 343 -4.71 1.54 6.57
C GLN A 343 -4.49 0.08 6.14
N ASP A 344 -4.15 -0.16 4.88
CA ASP A 344 -4.05 -1.52 4.34
C ASP A 344 -2.86 -2.25 4.94
N ARG A 345 -1.78 -1.52 5.24
CA ARG A 345 -0.62 -2.06 5.98
C ARG A 345 -1.01 -2.47 7.39
N LEU A 346 -1.78 -1.66 8.10
CA LEU A 346 -2.26 -1.96 9.45
C LEU A 346 -3.18 -3.18 9.43
N LEU A 347 -4.05 -3.30 8.42
CA LEU A 347 -4.91 -4.47 8.23
C LEU A 347 -4.10 -5.74 7.94
N GLN A 348 -3.13 -5.67 7.03
CA GLN A 348 -2.21 -6.79 6.75
C GLN A 348 -1.43 -7.20 8.00
N MET A 349 -0.90 -6.23 8.76
CA MET A 349 -0.20 -6.50 10.02
C MET A 349 -1.11 -7.11 11.08
N ARG A 350 -2.39 -6.74 11.13
CA ARG A 350 -3.38 -7.35 12.04
C ARG A 350 -3.59 -8.83 11.70
N VAL A 351 -3.73 -9.17 10.42
CA VAL A 351 -3.83 -10.56 9.96
C VAL A 351 -2.54 -11.32 10.27
N GLU A 352 -1.38 -10.73 9.99
CA GLU A 352 -0.06 -11.30 10.27
C GLU A 352 0.14 -11.57 11.77
N ALA A 353 -0.20 -10.60 12.64
CA ALA A 353 -0.13 -10.75 14.09
C ALA A 353 -1.04 -11.89 14.60
N LEU A 354 -2.27 -11.96 14.09
CA LEU A 354 -3.21 -13.03 14.44
C LEU A 354 -2.65 -14.40 14.03
N ARG A 355 -2.21 -14.54 12.77
CA ARG A 355 -1.59 -15.76 12.24
C ARG A 355 -0.42 -16.23 13.09
N LEU A 356 0.51 -15.32 13.42
CA LEU A 356 1.67 -15.66 14.25
C LEU A 356 1.24 -16.12 15.65
N SER A 357 0.27 -15.46 16.26
CA SER A 357 -0.24 -15.85 17.58
C SER A 357 -0.91 -17.22 17.60
N ILE A 358 -1.66 -17.55 16.54
CA ILE A 358 -2.33 -18.84 16.39
C ILE A 358 -1.30 -19.95 16.15
N CYS A 359 -0.36 -19.74 15.21
CA CYS A 359 0.71 -20.70 14.95
C CYS A 359 1.55 -20.98 16.20
N ALA A 360 1.93 -19.94 16.95
CA ALA A 360 2.65 -20.07 18.21
C ALA A 360 1.83 -20.86 19.25
N THR A 361 0.51 -20.64 19.31
CA THR A 361 -0.38 -21.36 20.23
C THR A 361 -0.48 -22.83 19.88
N VAL A 362 -0.74 -23.16 18.61
CA VAL A 362 -0.84 -24.55 18.15
C VAL A 362 0.49 -25.28 18.35
N LEU A 363 1.62 -24.64 18.05
CA LEU A 363 2.94 -25.19 18.32
C LEU A 363 3.15 -25.47 19.81
N GLN A 364 2.79 -24.52 20.69
CA GLN A 364 2.97 -24.67 22.13
C GLN A 364 2.08 -25.78 22.71
N LEU A 365 0.83 -25.89 22.24
CA LEU A 365 -0.07 -26.98 22.60
C LEU A 365 0.48 -28.33 22.12
N THR A 366 1.01 -28.39 20.91
CA THR A 366 1.60 -29.62 20.36
C THR A 366 2.84 -30.05 21.16
N VAL A 367 3.74 -29.13 21.50
CA VAL A 367 4.92 -29.41 22.34
C VAL A 367 4.52 -29.82 23.76
N SER A 368 3.41 -29.31 24.30
CA SER A 368 2.93 -29.73 25.63
C SER A 368 2.45 -31.18 25.66
N VAL A 369 1.93 -31.68 24.53
CA VAL A 369 1.44 -33.05 24.35
C VAL A 369 2.57 -34.00 23.95
N ILE A 370 3.59 -33.52 23.21
CA ILE A 370 4.78 -34.27 22.84
C ILE A 370 6.03 -33.58 23.41
N PRO A 371 6.42 -33.88 24.66
CA PRO A 371 7.64 -33.32 25.25
C PRO A 371 8.92 -33.68 24.49
N ALA A 372 8.94 -34.80 23.76
CA ALA A 372 10.08 -35.20 22.92
C ALA A 372 10.40 -34.15 21.85
N LEU A 373 9.40 -33.41 21.36
CA LEU A 373 9.55 -32.34 20.39
C LEU A 373 10.28 -31.11 20.98
N ALA A 374 10.22 -30.91 22.30
CA ALA A 374 10.95 -29.83 22.97
C ALA A 374 12.48 -29.95 22.78
N ASN A 375 12.99 -31.18 22.70
CA ASN A 375 14.41 -31.48 22.53
C ASN A 375 14.85 -31.56 21.05
N GLN A 376 13.94 -31.37 20.10
CA GLN A 376 14.21 -31.47 18.65
C GLN A 376 13.92 -30.12 17.96
N PRO A 377 14.89 -29.18 17.94
CA PRO A 377 14.68 -27.84 17.38
C PRO A 377 14.35 -27.86 15.88
N ASP A 378 14.99 -28.73 15.11
CA ASP A 378 14.81 -28.79 13.65
C ASP A 378 13.38 -29.19 13.27
N LYS A 379 12.82 -30.20 13.96
CA LYS A 379 11.43 -30.63 13.73
C LYS A 379 10.41 -29.60 14.20
N ARG A 380 10.71 -28.86 15.27
CA ARG A 380 9.88 -27.71 15.68
C ARG A 380 9.85 -26.64 14.61
N GLN A 381 11.00 -26.36 13.99
CA GLN A 381 11.05 -25.39 12.91
C GLN A 381 10.27 -25.89 11.68
N GLU A 382 10.45 -27.14 11.27
CA GLU A 382 9.70 -27.72 10.14
C GLU A 382 8.18 -27.71 10.38
N LEU A 383 7.73 -28.06 11.59
CA LEU A 383 6.32 -27.94 11.99
C LEU A 383 5.86 -26.49 11.91
N THR A 384 6.64 -25.55 12.41
CA THR A 384 6.31 -24.11 12.41
C THR A 384 6.16 -23.58 10.98
N ASP A 385 7.09 -23.89 10.09
CA ASP A 385 7.07 -23.44 8.70
C ASP A 385 5.81 -23.97 7.98
N LYS A 386 5.43 -25.22 8.23
CA LYS A 386 4.20 -25.81 7.68
C LYS A 386 2.92 -25.23 8.29
N LEU A 387 2.89 -24.95 9.59
CA LEU A 387 1.75 -24.28 10.24
C LEU A 387 1.53 -22.88 9.68
N ILE A 388 2.62 -22.14 9.41
CA ILE A 388 2.53 -20.84 8.73
C ILE A 388 1.89 -21.03 7.37
N ILE A 389 2.40 -21.93 6.52
CA ILE A 389 1.87 -22.15 5.16
C ILE A 389 0.40 -22.58 5.19
N LEU A 390 -0.01 -23.45 6.13
CA LEU A 390 -1.41 -23.86 6.28
C LEU A 390 -2.34 -22.72 6.67
N PHE A 391 -1.79 -21.65 7.25
CA PHE A 391 -2.54 -20.49 7.73
C PHE A 391 -2.40 -19.25 6.81
N ASP A 392 -2.08 -19.42 5.52
CA ASP A 392 -1.81 -18.29 4.61
C ASP A 392 -3.09 -17.53 4.20
N ASP A 393 -4.20 -18.23 3.89
CA ASP A 393 -5.42 -17.63 3.30
C ASP A 393 -6.60 -17.44 4.29
N CYS A 394 -6.40 -16.65 5.35
CA CYS A 394 -7.43 -16.34 6.34
C CYS A 394 -8.24 -15.07 6.03
N ASN A 395 -9.11 -15.12 5.02
CA ASN A 395 -9.93 -13.96 4.63
C ASN A 395 -11.28 -13.87 5.37
N SER A 396 -11.66 -14.87 6.17
CA SER A 396 -12.92 -14.87 6.92
C SER A 396 -12.87 -15.72 8.19
N LYS A 397 -13.78 -15.47 9.14
CA LYS A 397 -13.91 -16.26 10.38
C LYS A 397 -14.18 -17.75 10.10
N GLN A 398 -14.85 -18.06 9.00
CA GLN A 398 -15.12 -19.43 8.58
C GLN A 398 -13.88 -20.10 7.99
N SER A 399 -13.07 -19.36 7.21
CA SER A 399 -11.76 -19.82 6.76
C SER A 399 -10.82 -20.17 7.93
N VAL A 400 -10.83 -19.36 9.00
CA VAL A 400 -10.04 -19.62 10.21
C VAL A 400 -10.41 -20.97 10.85
N LEU A 401 -11.69 -21.34 10.89
CA LEU A 401 -12.14 -22.63 11.44
C LEU A 401 -11.65 -23.81 10.59
N GLU A 402 -11.82 -23.73 9.27
CA GLU A 402 -11.37 -24.75 8.32
C GLU A 402 -9.85 -24.94 8.36
N GLN A 403 -9.09 -23.83 8.42
CA GLN A 403 -7.63 -23.90 8.54
C GLN A 403 -7.18 -24.45 9.89
N LEU A 404 -7.89 -24.16 10.99
CA LEU A 404 -7.60 -24.80 12.29
C LEU A 404 -7.88 -26.31 12.28
N GLU A 405 -8.92 -26.77 11.57
CA GLU A 405 -9.16 -28.19 11.34
C GLU A 405 -8.03 -28.83 10.50
N GLY A 406 -7.54 -28.12 9.48
CA GLY A 406 -6.38 -28.52 8.69
C GLY A 406 -5.09 -28.59 9.51
N MET A 407 -4.83 -27.59 10.37
CA MET A 407 -3.71 -27.57 11.31
C MET A 407 -3.81 -28.75 12.29
N TRP A 408 -5.00 -29.06 12.79
CA TRP A 408 -5.22 -30.24 13.63
C TRP A 408 -4.89 -31.54 12.88
N ALA A 409 -5.42 -31.74 11.67
CA ALA A 409 -5.16 -32.94 10.87
C ALA A 409 -3.66 -33.12 10.60
N PHE A 410 -2.97 -32.02 10.32
CA PHE A 410 -1.53 -32.01 10.13
C PHE A 410 -0.76 -32.35 11.42
N VAL A 411 -1.12 -31.72 12.54
CA VAL A 411 -0.53 -31.99 13.85
C VAL A 411 -0.74 -33.46 14.22
N LEU A 412 -1.93 -34.03 14.03
CA LEU A 412 -2.22 -35.44 14.32
C LEU A 412 -1.32 -36.39 13.51
N LYS A 413 -1.15 -36.13 12.21
CA LYS A 413 -0.24 -36.93 11.38
C LYS A 413 1.20 -36.85 11.87
N HIS A 414 1.68 -35.63 12.19
CA HIS A 414 3.05 -35.42 12.63
C HIS A 414 3.30 -35.97 14.04
N VAL A 415 2.27 -35.94 14.90
CA VAL A 415 2.25 -36.58 16.22
C VAL A 415 2.40 -38.09 16.07
N ASP A 416 1.57 -38.74 15.25
CA ASP A 416 1.56 -40.19 15.06
C ASP A 416 2.91 -40.73 14.52
N GLU A 417 3.58 -39.96 13.66
CA GLU A 417 4.92 -40.26 13.16
C GLU A 417 6.02 -40.20 14.24
N GLN A 418 5.87 -39.35 15.26
CA GLN A 418 6.87 -39.14 16.32
C GLN A 418 6.60 -39.99 17.58
N GLN A 419 5.33 -40.08 17.97
CA GLN A 419 4.86 -40.84 19.11
C GLN A 419 3.35 -41.09 18.95
N PRO A 420 2.89 -42.35 18.83
CA PRO A 420 1.46 -42.64 18.76
C PRO A 420 0.77 -42.13 20.02
N LEU A 421 -0.26 -41.31 19.83
CA LEU A 421 -0.96 -40.63 20.91
C LEU A 421 -2.19 -41.42 21.35
N ASP A 422 -2.44 -41.47 22.65
CA ASP A 422 -3.69 -42.03 23.18
C ASP A 422 -4.90 -41.24 22.64
N THR A 423 -5.94 -41.96 22.19
CA THR A 423 -7.20 -41.37 21.69
C THR A 423 -7.80 -40.25 22.57
N PRO A 424 -7.81 -40.34 23.92
CA PRO A 424 -8.29 -39.23 24.77
C PRO A 424 -7.42 -37.97 24.69
N LEU A 425 -6.08 -38.11 24.61
CA LEU A 425 -5.16 -36.97 24.56
C LEU A 425 -5.25 -36.25 23.20
N ALA A 426 -5.43 -37.01 22.12
CA ALA A 426 -5.69 -36.49 20.78
C ALA A 426 -7.01 -35.68 20.76
N THR A 427 -8.07 -36.22 21.35
CA THR A 427 -9.37 -35.55 21.40
C THR A 427 -9.32 -34.26 22.23
N ALA A 428 -8.57 -34.26 23.34
CA ALA A 428 -8.34 -33.08 24.16
C ALA A 428 -7.56 -31.98 23.41
N LEU A 429 -6.50 -32.34 22.67
CA LEU A 429 -5.73 -31.40 21.87
C LEU A 429 -6.57 -30.80 20.73
N LYS A 430 -7.38 -31.63 20.05
CA LYS A 430 -8.34 -31.15 19.03
C LYS A 430 -9.30 -30.12 19.61
N TYR A 431 -9.85 -30.40 20.79
CA TYR A 431 -10.75 -29.48 21.48
C TYR A 431 -10.05 -28.16 21.83
N GLN A 432 -8.83 -28.20 22.37
CA GLN A 432 -8.04 -27.00 22.69
C GLN A 432 -7.70 -26.14 21.48
N ILE A 433 -7.42 -26.75 20.32
CA ILE A 433 -7.20 -26.03 19.06
C ILE A 433 -8.51 -25.39 18.57
N GLY A 434 -9.64 -26.11 18.67
CA GLY A 434 -10.96 -25.57 18.36
C GLY A 434 -11.35 -24.37 19.24
N GLN A 435 -10.95 -24.36 20.52
CA GLN A 435 -11.18 -23.23 21.44
C GLN A 435 -10.44 -21.94 21.04
N ILE A 436 -9.48 -21.99 20.13
CA ILE A 436 -8.81 -20.80 19.60
C ILE A 436 -9.80 -20.00 18.73
N ALA A 437 -10.60 -20.66 17.90
CA ALA A 437 -11.56 -20.01 17.01
C ALA A 437 -12.76 -19.38 17.77
N SER A 438 -13.12 -19.96 18.91
CA SER A 438 -14.18 -19.41 19.78
C SER A 438 -13.70 -18.28 20.69
N GLY A 439 -12.38 -18.01 20.76
CA GLY A 439 -11.80 -17.00 21.65
C GLY A 439 -11.73 -17.42 23.13
N GLU A 440 -12.02 -18.69 23.44
CA GLU A 440 -12.07 -19.21 24.81
C GLU A 440 -10.72 -19.78 25.29
N SER A 441 -9.74 -19.91 24.39
CA SER A 441 -8.42 -20.47 24.72
C SER A 441 -7.61 -19.53 25.63
N ALA A 442 -7.44 -19.92 26.89
CA ALA A 442 -6.59 -19.21 27.84
C ALA A 442 -5.11 -19.18 27.38
N VAL A 443 -4.65 -20.23 26.69
CA VAL A 443 -3.28 -20.32 26.17
C VAL A 443 -3.05 -19.30 25.06
N HIS A 444 -4.00 -19.19 24.11
CA HIS A 444 -3.95 -18.17 23.05
C HIS A 444 -3.92 -16.77 23.65
N ARG A 445 -4.77 -16.48 24.64
CA ARG A 445 -4.79 -15.17 25.33
C ARG A 445 -3.44 -14.83 25.98
N ILE A 446 -2.76 -15.78 26.62
CA ILE A 446 -1.43 -15.56 27.21
C ILE A 446 -0.39 -15.27 26.12
N ILE A 447 -0.42 -16.03 25.02
CA ILE A 447 0.51 -15.89 23.89
C ILE A 447 0.28 -14.56 23.15
N TRP A 448 -0.98 -14.13 23.00
CA TRP A 448 -1.37 -12.83 22.48
C TRP A 448 -0.86 -11.69 23.38
N ASN A 449 -1.07 -11.77 24.69
CA ASN A 449 -0.58 -10.76 25.63
C ASN A 449 0.95 -10.64 25.59
N ARG A 450 1.69 -11.75 25.42
CA ARG A 450 3.15 -11.70 25.25
C ARG A 450 3.58 -11.02 23.96
N LEU A 451 2.83 -11.21 22.87
CA LEU A 451 3.05 -10.48 21.61
C LEU A 451 2.79 -8.99 21.80
N HIS A 452 1.67 -8.64 22.45
CA HIS A 452 1.33 -7.25 22.78
C HIS A 452 2.43 -6.58 23.60
N THR A 453 2.93 -7.23 24.67
CA THR A 453 4.02 -6.67 25.49
C THR A 453 5.31 -6.48 24.69
N LEU A 454 5.67 -7.44 23.82
CA LEU A 454 6.84 -7.31 22.96
C LEU A 454 6.70 -6.13 21.99
N LEU A 455 5.57 -6.00 21.31
CA LEU A 455 5.35 -4.93 20.33
C LEU A 455 5.30 -3.55 20.98
N VAL A 456 4.65 -3.42 22.14
CA VAL A 456 4.67 -2.18 22.93
C VAL A 456 6.09 -1.85 23.39
N GLY A 457 6.84 -2.83 23.90
CA GLY A 457 8.24 -2.64 24.27
C GLY A 457 9.07 -2.16 23.08
N ALA A 458 8.88 -2.75 21.89
CA ALA A 458 9.66 -2.41 20.71
C ALA A 458 9.38 -0.97 20.21
N LEU A 459 8.16 -0.46 20.44
CA LEU A 459 7.81 0.92 20.13
C LEU A 459 8.52 1.93 21.06
N ILE A 460 8.79 1.55 22.30
CA ILE A 460 9.43 2.39 23.31
C ILE A 460 10.96 2.24 23.24
N ASP A 461 11.46 1.02 23.43
CA ASP A 461 12.88 0.69 23.61
C ASP A 461 13.60 0.38 22.28
N GLY A 462 12.87 0.26 21.17
CA GLY A 462 13.42 -0.09 19.86
C GLY A 462 13.78 -1.57 19.71
N ASP A 463 14.88 -1.85 19.01
CA ASP A 463 15.22 -3.21 18.55
C ASP A 463 15.75 -4.15 19.64
N ASN A 464 15.95 -3.66 20.88
CA ASN A 464 16.58 -4.41 21.98
C ASN A 464 15.62 -5.26 22.84
N VAL A 465 14.37 -5.46 22.39
CA VAL A 465 13.38 -6.21 23.17
C VAL A 465 13.56 -7.73 23.02
N PRO A 466 13.69 -8.47 24.13
CA PRO A 466 13.88 -9.92 24.07
C PRO A 466 12.61 -10.62 23.58
N ILE A 467 12.78 -11.51 22.59
CA ILE A 467 11.68 -12.31 22.04
C ILE A 467 11.23 -13.38 23.06
N PRO A 468 9.93 -13.44 23.40
CA PRO A 468 9.39 -14.47 24.29
C PRO A 468 9.65 -15.88 23.76
N GLY A 469 9.90 -16.83 24.68
CA GLY A 469 10.19 -18.23 24.36
C GLY A 469 9.18 -18.90 23.42
N CYS A 470 7.90 -18.51 23.48
CA CYS A 470 6.83 -19.07 22.64
C CYS A 470 6.90 -18.64 21.17
N TYR A 471 7.70 -17.61 20.83
CA TYR A 471 7.86 -17.11 19.46
C TYR A 471 9.25 -17.39 18.88
N GLN A 472 10.09 -18.20 19.54
CA GLN A 472 11.48 -18.41 19.10
C GLN A 472 11.56 -19.02 17.68
N ASN A 473 10.67 -19.96 17.35
CA ASN A 473 10.58 -20.55 16.01
C ASN A 473 9.97 -19.60 14.95
N LEU A 474 9.38 -18.50 15.38
CA LEU A 474 8.74 -17.47 14.56
C LEU A 474 9.52 -16.15 14.58
N ARG A 475 10.78 -16.18 15.02
CA ARG A 475 11.64 -15.01 15.17
C ARG A 475 11.73 -14.14 13.91
N PRO A 476 11.98 -14.67 12.69
CA PRO A 476 12.15 -13.81 11.52
C PRO A 476 10.83 -13.12 11.12
N GLN A 477 9.71 -13.83 11.18
CA GLN A 477 8.39 -13.26 10.88
C GLN A 477 8.00 -12.20 11.91
N LEU A 478 8.23 -12.48 13.20
CA LEU A 478 7.96 -11.54 14.27
C LEU A 478 8.84 -10.29 14.19
N ALA A 479 10.12 -10.44 13.83
CA ALA A 479 11.02 -9.31 13.61
C ALA A 479 10.55 -8.44 12.44
N ALA A 480 10.07 -9.04 11.35
CA ALA A 480 9.52 -8.32 10.22
C ALA A 480 8.25 -7.54 10.60
N LEU A 481 7.30 -8.18 11.29
CA LEU A 481 6.08 -7.52 11.80
C LEU A 481 6.42 -6.34 12.74
N THR A 482 7.35 -6.56 13.66
CA THR A 482 7.80 -5.55 14.62
C THR A 482 8.44 -4.36 13.89
N ALA A 483 9.32 -4.60 12.93
CA ALA A 483 9.97 -3.55 12.15
C ALA A 483 8.97 -2.72 11.33
N LYS A 484 7.94 -3.37 10.73
CA LYS A 484 6.85 -2.66 10.03
C LYS A 484 6.07 -1.75 10.98
N LEU A 485 5.64 -2.27 12.13
CA LEU A 485 4.88 -1.52 13.13
C LEU A 485 5.68 -0.33 13.66
N VAL A 486 6.95 -0.57 14.04
CA VAL A 486 7.85 0.48 14.56
C VAL A 486 8.05 1.58 13.53
N ARG A 487 8.23 1.23 12.25
CA ARG A 487 8.41 2.23 11.19
C ARG A 487 7.19 3.13 11.04
N ILE A 488 6.00 2.53 10.93
CA ILE A 488 4.73 3.27 10.77
C ILE A 488 4.48 4.15 12.01
N ALA A 489 4.53 3.57 13.20
CA ALA A 489 4.22 4.28 14.44
C ALA A 489 5.21 5.41 14.74
N LYS A 490 6.52 5.20 14.53
CA LYS A 490 7.53 6.24 14.76
C LYS A 490 7.43 7.36 13.73
N HIS A 491 7.19 7.04 12.45
CA HIS A 491 6.97 8.05 11.42
C HIS A 491 5.72 8.89 11.72
N ASN A 492 4.59 8.22 11.97
CA ASN A 492 3.33 8.87 12.30
C ASN A 492 3.44 9.74 13.57
N TYR A 493 4.07 9.23 14.64
CA TYR A 493 4.27 10.01 15.86
C TYR A 493 5.24 11.18 15.67
N ALA A 494 6.25 11.05 14.81
CA ALA A 494 7.16 12.16 14.50
C ALA A 494 6.43 13.29 13.75
N VAL A 495 5.49 12.96 12.86
CA VAL A 495 4.68 13.93 12.11
C VAL A 495 3.58 14.53 12.99
N TYR A 496 2.75 13.70 13.62
CA TYR A 496 1.50 14.13 14.28
C TYR A 496 1.57 14.18 15.80
N GLY A 497 2.66 13.74 16.44
CA GLY A 497 2.74 13.61 17.91
C GLY A 497 2.53 14.91 18.68
N GLU A 498 2.98 16.06 18.14
CA GLU A 498 2.69 17.38 18.71
C GLU A 498 1.19 17.71 18.63
N TYR A 499 0.56 17.34 17.52
CA TYR A 499 -0.86 17.54 17.32
C TYR A 499 -1.72 16.61 18.20
N TYR A 500 -1.28 15.36 18.42
CA TYR A 500 -1.90 14.47 19.40
C TYR A 500 -1.89 15.07 20.80
N ALA A 501 -0.74 15.61 21.25
CA ALA A 501 -0.66 16.30 22.53
C ALA A 501 -1.59 17.52 22.60
N TYR A 502 -1.69 18.30 21.53
CA TYR A 502 -2.65 19.41 21.43
C TYR A 502 -4.11 18.94 21.57
N LEU A 503 -4.51 17.87 20.89
CA LEU A 503 -5.86 17.31 20.97
C LEU A 503 -6.23 16.83 22.38
N ILE A 504 -5.31 16.13 23.04
CA ILE A 504 -5.48 15.63 24.41
C ILE A 504 -5.64 16.79 25.41
N ASN A 505 -4.79 17.83 25.27
CA ASN A 505 -4.84 18.99 26.16
C ASN A 505 -6.13 19.81 25.97
N ARG A 506 -6.58 19.97 24.72
CA ARG A 506 -7.82 20.71 24.41
C ARG A 506 -9.05 20.10 25.10
N GLN A 507 -9.11 18.78 25.24
CA GLN A 507 -10.20 18.09 25.96
C GLN A 507 -10.07 18.19 27.48
N SER A 508 -8.86 18.30 28.01
CA SER A 508 -8.65 18.49 29.47
C SER A 508 -9.08 19.88 29.95
N THR A 509 -9.16 20.86 29.04
CA THR A 509 -9.52 22.26 29.34
C THR A 509 -10.98 22.63 29.03
N ALA A 510 -11.71 21.75 28.37
CA ALA A 510 -13.13 21.91 28.03
C ALA A 510 -13.99 21.17 29.05
#